data_AF-A0A7C9EFB9-F1
#
_entry.id   AF-A0A7C9EFB9-F1
#
_cell.length_a   1.000
_cell.length_b   1.000
_cell.length_c   1.000
_cell.angle_alpha   90.00
_cell.angle_beta   90.00
_cell.angle_gamma   90.00
#
_symmetry.space_group_name_H-M   'P 1'
#
loop_
_entity.id
_entity.type
_entity.pdbx_description
1 polymer ?
#
loop_
_entity_poly.entity_id
_entity_poly.type
_entity_poly.pdbx_seq_one_letter_code
_entity_poly.pdbx_strand_id
1 'polypeptide(L)'
;RLRSNPRQPGPSKAAPPLRPRVSLKKLLKVTSVAGGIQFGWSLQLSLLTPYVQELGIPHAFASIIWLCGPISGFFVQPLVGLVSDRSTSRFGRRRPFILAGAALIVVAVLIIGFAADIGYLLGDRVDGGQKKRPMAIVAFVIGFWLLDVANNTTQGPCRALLADLTGHI
;
A
#
# COMPACT_ATOMS: atom_id res chain seq x y z
N ARG A 1 -4.43 37.47 68.05
CA ARG A 1 -3.60 37.81 66.85
C ARG A 1 -3.37 36.53 66.05
N LEU A 2 -4.28 36.17 65.14
CA LEU A 2 -4.13 35.04 64.23
C LEU A 2 -3.31 35.51 63.02
N ARG A 3 -2.06 35.06 62.88
CA ARG A 3 -1.24 35.31 61.69
C ARG A 3 -1.74 34.41 60.57
N SER A 4 -2.36 34.99 59.54
CA SER A 4 -2.65 34.33 58.29
C SER A 4 -1.33 33.97 57.59
N ASN A 5 -1.12 32.66 57.38
CA ASN A 5 -0.01 32.15 56.58
C ASN A 5 -0.30 32.44 55.09
N PRO A 6 0.56 33.18 54.34
CA PRO A 6 0.35 33.37 52.91
C PRO A 6 0.53 32.03 52.20
N ARG A 7 -0.50 31.57 51.48
CA ARG A 7 -0.43 30.37 50.63
C ARG A 7 0.68 30.58 49.60
N GLN A 8 1.71 29.73 49.63
CA GLN A 8 2.70 29.69 48.57
C GLN A 8 2.01 29.33 47.24
N PRO A 9 2.29 30.05 46.14
CA PRO A 9 1.77 29.66 44.84
C PRO A 9 2.38 28.32 44.46
N GLY A 10 1.53 27.32 44.19
CA GLY A 10 1.95 25.99 43.76
C GLY A 10 2.80 26.06 42.48
N PRO A 11 3.64 25.04 42.21
CA PRO A 11 4.52 25.03 41.05
C PRO A 11 3.72 25.28 39.77
N SER A 12 4.04 26.37 39.09
CA SER A 12 3.50 26.69 37.77
C SER A 12 3.76 25.50 36.86
N LYS A 13 2.69 24.85 36.37
CA LYS A 13 2.78 23.80 35.36
C LYS A 13 3.43 24.45 34.14
N ALA A 14 4.73 24.23 33.96
CA ALA A 14 5.46 24.69 32.79
C ALA A 14 4.69 24.28 31.54
N ALA A 15 4.41 25.24 30.66
CA ALA A 15 3.77 24.97 29.38
C ALA A 15 4.58 23.89 28.65
N PRO A 16 3.93 22.87 28.05
CA PRO A 16 4.65 21.83 27.34
C PRO A 16 5.52 22.48 26.25
N PRO A 17 6.78 22.02 26.07
CA PRO A 17 7.68 22.59 25.09
C PRO A 17 7.02 22.55 23.69
N LEU A 18 7.07 23.68 22.97
CA LEU A 18 6.62 23.79 21.58
C LEU A 18 7.36 22.73 20.76
N ARG A 19 6.63 21.71 20.28
CA ARG A 19 7.23 20.60 19.53
C ARG A 19 7.80 21.13 18.21
N PRO A 20 8.98 20.67 17.77
CA PRO A 20 9.60 21.14 16.52
C PRO A 20 8.67 20.85 15.33
N ARG A 21 8.32 21.89 14.57
CA ARG A 21 7.53 21.74 13.34
C ARG A 21 8.24 20.81 12.36
N VAL A 22 7.52 19.82 11.85
CA VAL A 22 8.04 18.90 10.84
C VAL A 22 8.36 19.67 9.56
N SER A 23 9.56 19.47 9.03
CA SER A 23 9.98 20.12 7.77
C SER A 23 9.07 19.72 6.61
N LEU A 24 8.58 20.70 5.83
CA LEU A 24 7.72 20.51 4.66
C LEU A 24 8.32 19.50 3.66
N LYS A 25 9.65 19.52 3.48
CA LYS A 25 10.35 18.56 2.60
C LYS A 25 10.17 17.11 3.07
N LYS A 26 10.12 16.89 4.38
CA LYS A 26 9.89 15.56 4.98
C LYS A 26 8.43 15.14 4.80
N LEU A 27 7.49 16.07 4.97
CA LEU A 27 6.08 15.84 4.74
C LEU A 27 5.83 15.44 3.27
N LEU A 28 6.34 16.24 2.33
CA LEU A 28 6.22 15.99 0.89
C LEU A 28 6.77 14.61 0.49
N LYS A 29 7.95 14.21 0.99
CA LYS A 29 8.51 12.88 0.69
C LYS A 29 7.60 11.74 1.13
N VAL A 30 6.96 11.85 2.30
CA VAL A 30 6.10 10.78 2.83
C VAL A 30 4.74 10.79 2.15
N THR A 31 4.19 11.96 1.84
CA THR A 31 2.94 12.05 1.08
C THR A 31 3.10 11.58 -0.36
N SER A 32 4.26 11.74 -1.00
CA SER A 32 4.53 11.16 -2.32
C SER A 32 4.42 9.64 -2.32
N VAL A 33 4.88 8.97 -1.26
CA VAL A 33 4.71 7.51 -1.10
C VAL A 33 3.24 7.14 -0.96
N ALA A 34 2.50 7.87 -0.12
CA ALA A 34 1.06 7.66 0.03
C ALA A 34 0.31 7.86 -1.30
N GLY A 35 0.70 8.87 -2.07
CA GLY A 35 0.18 9.11 -3.42
C GLY A 35 0.44 7.94 -4.37
N GLY A 36 1.62 7.34 -4.31
CA GLY A 36 1.95 6.14 -5.09
C GLY A 36 1.06 4.93 -4.76
N ILE A 37 0.74 4.72 -3.48
CA ILE A 37 -0.20 3.66 -3.06
C ILE A 37 -1.60 3.92 -3.63
N GLN A 38 -2.08 5.17 -3.57
CA GLN A 38 -3.38 5.51 -4.14
C GLN A 38 -3.41 5.34 -5.66
N PHE A 39 -2.32 5.66 -6.33
CA PHE A 39 -2.17 5.38 -7.76
C PHE A 39 -2.23 3.88 -8.06
N GLY A 40 -1.61 3.03 -7.23
CA GLY A 40 -1.72 1.57 -7.33
C GLY A 40 -3.16 1.09 -7.22
N TRP A 41 -3.93 1.61 -6.26
CA TRP A 41 -5.36 1.32 -6.14
C TRP A 41 -6.16 1.80 -7.35
N SER A 42 -5.86 2.98 -7.89
CA SER A 42 -6.49 3.49 -9.10
C SER A 42 -6.20 2.61 -10.32
N LEU A 43 -4.96 2.15 -10.50
CA LEU A 43 -4.61 1.19 -11.55
C LEU A 43 -5.40 -0.10 -11.40
N GLN A 44 -5.50 -0.62 -10.18
CA GLN A 44 -6.22 -1.86 -9.92
C GLN A 44 -7.71 -1.75 -10.27
N LEU A 45 -8.37 -0.67 -9.84
CA LEU A 45 -9.77 -0.41 -10.18
C LEU A 45 -9.96 -0.15 -11.68
N SER A 46 -8.99 0.49 -12.34
CA SER A 46 -9.09 0.90 -13.74
C SER A 46 -8.75 -0.20 -14.74
N LEU A 47 -7.86 -1.13 -14.40
CA LEU A 47 -7.32 -2.10 -15.37
C LEU A 47 -8.16 -3.37 -15.47
N LEU A 48 -8.86 -3.79 -14.41
CA LEU A 48 -9.57 -5.06 -14.42
C LEU A 48 -10.64 -5.15 -15.51
N THR A 49 -11.54 -4.17 -15.56
CA THR A 49 -12.64 -4.14 -16.52
C THR A 49 -12.17 -4.17 -17.97
N PRO A 50 -11.25 -3.28 -18.43
CA PRO A 50 -10.77 -3.32 -19.80
C PRO A 50 -10.00 -4.61 -20.12
N TYR A 51 -9.22 -5.17 -19.18
CA TYR A 51 -8.47 -6.42 -19.43
C TYR A 51 -9.39 -7.64 -19.58
N VAL A 52 -10.44 -7.74 -18.75
CA VAL A 52 -11.45 -8.80 -18.86
C VAL A 52 -12.15 -8.76 -20.22
N GLN A 53 -12.46 -7.56 -20.71
CA GLN A 53 -13.06 -7.35 -22.03
C GLN A 53 -12.09 -7.65 -23.17
N GLU A 54 -10.84 -7.20 -23.07
CA GLU A 54 -9.81 -7.40 -24.09
C GLU A 54 -9.46 -8.87 -24.30
N LEU A 55 -9.38 -9.63 -23.19
CA LEU A 55 -9.04 -11.06 -23.22
C LEU A 55 -10.26 -11.96 -23.46
N GLY A 56 -11.45 -11.38 -23.66
CA GLY A 56 -12.69 -12.12 -23.91
C GLY A 56 -13.11 -13.02 -22.74
N ILE A 57 -12.69 -12.68 -21.52
CA ILE A 57 -13.01 -13.44 -20.32
C ILE A 57 -14.50 -13.22 -20.00
N PRO A 58 -15.29 -14.28 -19.74
CA PRO A 58 -16.67 -14.11 -19.31
C PRO A 58 -16.74 -13.26 -18.04
N HIS A 59 -17.65 -12.29 -17.99
CA HIS A 59 -17.80 -11.37 -16.85
C HIS A 59 -17.93 -12.07 -15.49
N ALA A 60 -18.44 -13.31 -15.45
CA ALA A 60 -18.51 -14.12 -14.23
C ALA A 60 -17.14 -14.35 -13.56
N PHE A 61 -16.05 -14.40 -14.32
CA PHE A 61 -14.70 -14.59 -13.77
C PHE A 61 -14.10 -13.28 -13.21
N ALA A 62 -14.63 -12.11 -13.57
CA ALA A 62 -14.17 -10.84 -12.99
C ALA A 62 -14.37 -10.84 -11.46
N SER A 63 -15.46 -11.45 -10.98
CA SER A 63 -15.74 -11.62 -9.54
C SER A 63 -14.67 -12.47 -8.84
N ILE A 64 -14.11 -13.48 -9.53
CA ILE A 64 -13.03 -14.33 -8.99
C ILE A 64 -11.73 -13.52 -8.89
N ILE A 65 -11.43 -12.67 -9.86
CA ILE A 65 -10.26 -11.80 -9.82
C ILE A 65 -10.41 -10.79 -8.67
N TRP A 66 -11.60 -10.21 -8.50
CA TRP A 66 -11.93 -9.31 -7.40
C TRP A 66 -11.88 -9.96 -6.01
N LEU A 67 -12.00 -11.29 -5.93
CA LEU A 67 -11.90 -12.02 -4.67
C LEU A 67 -10.51 -11.84 -4.01
N CYS A 68 -9.50 -11.37 -4.77
CA CYS A 68 -8.21 -10.99 -4.20
C CYS A 68 -8.37 -9.99 -3.04
N GLY A 69 -9.25 -8.99 -3.16
CA GLY A 69 -9.41 -7.92 -2.18
C GLY A 69 -9.78 -8.42 -0.79
N PRO A 70 -10.89 -9.18 -0.62
CA PRO A 70 -11.25 -9.74 0.69
C PRO A 70 -10.25 -10.78 1.18
N ILE A 71 -9.69 -11.62 0.29
CA ILE A 71 -8.69 -12.64 0.69
C ILE A 71 -7.42 -11.96 1.20
N SER A 72 -6.85 -11.04 0.42
CA SER A 72 -5.64 -10.32 0.78
C SER A 72 -5.89 -9.46 2.02
N GLY A 73 -7.02 -8.77 2.13
CA GLY A 73 -7.38 -8.00 3.32
C GLY A 73 -7.42 -8.88 4.56
N PHE A 74 -7.98 -10.08 4.47
CA PHE A 74 -8.07 -11.02 5.59
C PHE A 74 -6.70 -11.56 6.03
N PHE A 75 -5.80 -11.88 5.10
CA PHE A 75 -4.50 -12.49 5.44
C PHE A 75 -3.36 -11.47 5.59
N VAL A 76 -3.24 -10.53 4.66
CA VAL A 76 -2.14 -9.56 4.59
C VAL A 76 -2.18 -8.60 5.77
N GLN A 77 -3.35 -8.09 6.16
CA GLN A 77 -3.45 -7.14 7.26
C GLN A 77 -2.93 -7.69 8.60
N PRO A 78 -3.37 -8.87 9.09
CA PRO A 78 -2.85 -9.42 10.35
C PRO A 78 -1.38 -9.83 10.24
N LEU A 79 -0.95 -10.42 9.11
CA LEU A 79 0.45 -10.80 8.90
C LEU A 79 1.36 -9.58 8.93
N VAL A 80 1.03 -8.56 8.15
CA VAL A 80 1.83 -7.34 8.06
C VAL A 80 1.80 -6.58 9.39
N GLY A 81 0.67 -6.56 10.10
CA GLY A 81 0.59 -5.99 11.45
C GLY A 81 1.58 -6.65 12.40
N LEU A 82 1.56 -7.98 12.51
CA LEU A 82 2.46 -8.74 13.39
C LEU A 82 3.94 -8.59 12.99
N VAL A 83 4.24 -8.70 11.68
CA VAL A 83 5.62 -8.65 11.17
C VAL A 83 6.17 -7.21 11.26
N SER A 84 5.34 -6.20 10.99
CA SER A 84 5.70 -4.78 11.18
C SER A 84 6.00 -4.48 12.65
N ASP A 85 5.22 -5.03 13.58
CA ASP A 85 5.44 -4.77 15.01
C ASP A 85 6.69 -5.43 15.58
N ARG A 86 7.14 -6.55 15.02
CA ARG A 86 8.37 -7.25 15.42
C ARG A 86 9.64 -6.74 14.76
N SER A 87 9.55 -5.81 13.81
CA SER A 87 10.72 -5.38 13.03
C SER A 87 11.64 -4.44 13.82
N THR A 88 12.88 -4.86 14.02
CA THR A 88 13.95 -4.11 14.73
C THR A 88 14.94 -3.45 13.77
N SER A 89 14.53 -3.15 12.54
CA SER A 89 15.43 -2.63 11.51
C SER A 89 16.11 -1.31 11.90
N ARG A 90 17.42 -1.20 11.56
CA ARG A 90 18.28 0.00 11.69
C ARG A 90 17.67 1.28 11.11
N PHE A 91 16.80 1.17 10.11
CA PHE A 91 16.16 2.32 9.45
C PHE A 91 14.81 2.73 10.07
N GLY A 92 14.43 2.09 11.18
CA GLY A 92 13.16 2.26 11.88
C GLY A 92 12.15 1.16 11.53
N ARG A 93 11.22 0.88 12.45
CA ARG A 93 10.28 -0.25 12.39
C ARG A 93 9.39 -0.28 11.14
N ARG A 94 9.03 0.89 10.58
CA ARG A 94 7.99 1.04 9.54
C ARG A 94 8.51 1.27 8.11
N ARG A 95 9.71 1.84 7.97
CA ARG A 95 10.30 2.18 6.67
C ARG A 95 10.68 0.98 5.78
N PRO A 96 11.21 -0.15 6.30
CA PRO A 96 11.56 -1.27 5.43
C PRO A 96 10.34 -1.91 4.77
N PHE A 97 9.18 -1.96 5.45
CA PHE A 97 7.94 -2.46 4.87
C PHE A 97 7.41 -1.56 3.76
N ILE A 98 7.53 -0.24 3.95
CA ILE A 98 7.12 0.72 2.93
C ILE A 98 7.98 0.56 1.67
N LEU A 99 9.30 0.40 1.83
CA LEU A 99 10.21 0.21 0.70
C LEU A 99 10.01 -1.14 0.01
N ALA A 100 9.88 -2.22 0.78
CA ALA A 100 9.61 -3.55 0.24
C ALA A 100 8.27 -3.59 -0.50
N GLY A 101 7.22 -3.02 0.10
CA GLY A 101 5.91 -2.90 -0.51
C GLY A 101 5.92 -2.03 -1.77
N ALA A 102 6.62 -0.88 -1.76
CA ALA A 102 6.80 -0.07 -2.95
C ALA A 102 7.53 -0.80 -4.08
N ALA A 103 8.58 -1.57 -3.77
CA ALA A 103 9.27 -2.40 -4.75
C ALA A 103 8.35 -3.49 -5.32
N LEU A 104 7.53 -4.12 -4.48
CA LEU A 104 6.53 -5.10 -4.91
C LEU A 104 5.45 -4.47 -5.80
N ILE A 105 5.00 -3.24 -5.51
CA ILE A 105 4.08 -2.49 -6.38
C ILE A 105 4.70 -2.27 -7.76
N VAL A 106 5.97 -1.84 -7.82
CA VAL A 106 6.67 -1.64 -9.11
C VAL A 106 6.73 -2.95 -9.90
N VAL A 107 7.12 -4.06 -9.27
CA VAL A 107 7.18 -5.37 -9.92
C VAL A 107 5.79 -5.80 -10.41
N ALA A 108 4.75 -5.62 -9.60
CA ALA A 108 3.38 -5.98 -9.96
C ALA A 108 2.87 -5.16 -11.16
N VAL A 109 3.10 -3.85 -11.16
CA VAL A 109 2.73 -2.97 -12.29
C VAL A 109 3.48 -3.36 -13.56
N LEU A 110 4.76 -3.73 -13.48
CA LEU A 110 5.51 -4.24 -14.64
C LEU A 110 4.91 -5.55 -15.16
N ILE A 111 4.58 -6.51 -14.28
CA ILE A 111 3.94 -7.76 -14.69
C ILE A 111 2.61 -7.49 -15.40
N ILE A 112 1.78 -6.58 -14.88
CA ILE A 112 0.51 -6.21 -15.49
C ILE A 112 0.73 -5.51 -16.85
N GLY A 113 1.66 -4.56 -16.92
CA GLY A 113 1.97 -3.81 -18.13
C GLY A 113 2.54 -4.68 -19.25
N PHE A 114 3.33 -5.69 -18.90
CA PHE A 114 3.92 -6.64 -19.83
C PHE A 114 3.17 -7.98 -19.89
N ALA A 115 1.95 -8.08 -19.37
CA ALA A 115 1.23 -9.35 -19.29
C ALA A 115 1.00 -9.99 -20.67
N ALA A 116 0.74 -9.18 -21.70
CA ALA A 116 0.60 -9.66 -23.08
C ALA A 116 1.92 -10.23 -23.65
N ASP A 117 3.05 -9.55 -23.40
CA ASP A 117 4.37 -10.01 -23.85
C ASP A 117 4.80 -11.27 -23.09
N ILE A 118 4.55 -11.33 -21.79
CA ILE A 118 4.78 -12.52 -20.96
C ILE A 118 3.92 -13.68 -21.48
N GLY A 119 2.64 -13.42 -21.81
CA GLY A 119 1.75 -14.42 -22.38
C GLY A 119 2.27 -14.98 -23.71
N TYR A 120 2.75 -14.11 -24.59
CA TYR A 120 3.36 -14.49 -25.86
C TYR A 120 4.60 -15.37 -25.66
N LEU A 121 5.49 -14.97 -24.75
CA LEU A 121 6.69 -15.72 -24.40
C LEU A 121 6.37 -17.10 -23.80
N LEU A 122 5.27 -17.21 -23.05
CA LEU A 122 4.80 -18.46 -22.43
C LEU A 122 3.98 -19.35 -23.38
N GLY A 123 3.81 -18.95 -24.64
CA GLY A 123 3.22 -19.79 -25.68
C GLY A 123 1.83 -19.38 -26.16
N ASP A 124 1.34 -18.19 -25.83
CA ASP A 124 0.12 -17.65 -26.46
C ASP A 124 0.37 -17.44 -27.96
N ARG A 125 -0.18 -18.32 -28.79
CA ARG A 125 -0.15 -18.20 -30.26
C ARG A 125 -1.38 -17.46 -30.77
N VAL A 126 -1.16 -16.46 -31.62
CA VAL A 126 -2.22 -15.75 -32.33
C VAL A 126 -2.57 -16.54 -33.59
N ASP A 127 -3.20 -17.70 -33.43
CA ASP A 127 -3.60 -18.54 -34.54
C ASP A 127 -4.96 -18.05 -35.09
N GLY A 128 -4.89 -17.26 -36.17
CA GLY A 128 -5.81 -17.15 -37.32
C GLY A 128 -7.33 -16.97 -37.15
N GLY A 129 -7.93 -17.07 -35.97
CA GLY A 129 -9.40 -17.05 -35.82
C GLY A 129 -9.95 -17.04 -34.40
N GLN A 130 -9.18 -17.42 -33.38
CA GLN A 130 -9.58 -17.22 -31.97
C GLN A 130 -8.42 -16.67 -31.16
N LYS A 131 -8.54 -15.40 -30.73
CA LYS A 131 -7.59 -14.76 -29.79
C LYS A 131 -7.79 -15.34 -28.38
N LYS A 132 -7.39 -16.58 -28.14
CA LYS A 132 -7.30 -17.14 -26.78
C LYS A 132 -5.87 -16.88 -26.28
N ARG A 133 -5.74 -16.03 -25.26
CA ARG A 133 -4.45 -15.67 -24.64
C ARG A 133 -4.41 -16.09 -23.16
N PRO A 134 -4.50 -17.40 -22.86
CA PRO A 134 -4.59 -17.89 -21.48
C PRO A 134 -3.38 -17.48 -20.62
N MET A 135 -2.18 -17.44 -21.19
CA MET A 135 -0.99 -17.11 -20.41
C MET A 135 -0.95 -15.61 -20.06
N ALA A 136 -1.41 -14.75 -20.97
CA ALA A 136 -1.59 -13.33 -20.66
C ALA A 136 -2.65 -13.11 -19.56
N ILE A 137 -3.74 -13.89 -19.57
CA ILE A 137 -4.76 -13.87 -18.50
C ILE A 137 -4.11 -14.24 -17.16
N VAL A 138 -3.36 -15.35 -17.11
CA VAL A 138 -2.70 -15.81 -15.89
C VAL A 138 -1.69 -14.78 -15.37
N ALA A 139 -0.84 -14.24 -16.24
CA ALA A 139 0.13 -13.21 -15.89
C ALA A 139 -0.56 -11.96 -15.32
N PHE A 140 -1.65 -11.51 -15.96
CA PHE A 140 -2.45 -10.39 -15.47
C PHE A 140 -3.04 -10.67 -14.10
N VAL A 141 -3.68 -11.84 -13.89
CA VAL A 141 -4.30 -12.19 -12.60
C VAL A 141 -3.27 -12.26 -11.49
N ILE A 142 -2.10 -12.87 -11.75
CA ILE A 142 -0.99 -12.92 -10.79
C ILE A 142 -0.49 -11.51 -10.47
N GLY A 143 -0.26 -10.68 -11.49
CA GLY A 143 0.17 -9.29 -11.31
C GLY A 143 -0.86 -8.47 -10.52
N PHE A 144 -2.14 -8.64 -10.82
CA PHE A 144 -3.25 -7.97 -10.14
C PHE A 144 -3.33 -8.35 -8.66
N TRP A 145 -3.25 -9.65 -8.35
CA TRP A 145 -3.25 -10.14 -6.97
C TRP A 145 -1.99 -9.69 -6.21
N LEU A 146 -0.84 -9.68 -6.88
CA LEU A 146 0.40 -9.18 -6.28
C LEU A 146 0.31 -7.69 -5.97
N LEU A 147 -0.26 -6.89 -6.88
CA LEU A 147 -0.50 -5.46 -6.69
C LEU A 147 -1.42 -5.23 -5.48
N ASP A 148 -2.49 -6.01 -5.36
CA ASP A 148 -3.43 -5.97 -4.25
C ASP A 148 -2.75 -6.23 -2.90
N VAL A 149 -1.97 -7.32 -2.82
CA VAL A 149 -1.21 -7.70 -1.63
C VAL A 149 -0.19 -6.61 -1.28
N ALA A 150 0.52 -6.07 -2.27
CA ALA A 150 1.52 -5.03 -2.05
C ALA A 150 0.88 -3.72 -1.57
N ASN A 151 -0.25 -3.31 -2.14
CA ASN A 151 -1.02 -2.15 -1.69
C ASN A 151 -1.48 -2.32 -0.24
N ASN A 152 -2.10 -3.47 0.09
CA ASN A 152 -2.54 -3.79 1.46
C ASN A 152 -1.36 -3.79 2.45
N THR A 153 -0.21 -4.35 2.05
CA THR A 153 1.01 -4.40 2.88
C THR A 153 1.56 -3.00 3.17
N THR A 154 1.52 -2.10 2.19
CA THR A 154 2.15 -0.78 2.32
C THR A 154 1.24 0.22 3.02
N GLN A 155 -0.08 0.07 2.87
CA GLN A 155 -1.08 1.04 3.34
C GLN A 155 -1.07 1.23 4.86
N GLY A 156 -1.05 0.13 5.63
CA GLY A 156 -1.03 0.18 7.09
C GLY A 156 0.20 0.94 7.64
N PRO A 157 1.42 0.48 7.33
CA PRO A 157 2.65 1.15 7.73
C PRO A 157 2.75 2.61 7.25
N CYS A 158 2.27 2.93 6.03
CA CYS A 158 2.30 4.28 5.50
C CYS A 158 1.37 5.23 6.28
N ARG A 159 0.15 4.80 6.59
CA ARG A 159 -0.78 5.58 7.42
C ARG A 159 -0.22 5.81 8.82
N ALA A 160 0.37 4.77 9.40
CA ALA A 160 0.97 4.84 10.72
C ALA A 160 2.18 5.79 10.75
N LEU A 161 3.03 5.76 9.71
CA LEU A 161 4.15 6.71 9.55
C LEU A 161 3.68 8.16 9.37
N LEU A 162 2.61 8.38 8.61
CA LEU A 162 2.00 9.71 8.47
C LEU A 162 1.46 10.22 9.81
N ALA A 163 0.73 9.39 10.55
CA ALA A 163 0.19 9.71 11.86
C ALA A 163 1.30 10.06 12.87
N ASP A 164 2.39 9.30 12.88
CA ASP A 164 3.55 9.59 13.73
C ASP A 164 4.13 10.98 13.43
N LEU A 165 4.15 11.40 12.16
CA LEU A 165 4.67 12.72 11.76
C LEU A 165 3.70 13.85 12.11
N THR A 166 2.40 13.65 11.95
CA THR A 166 1.38 14.66 12.26
C THR A 166 1.11 14.79 13.76
N GLY A 167 1.31 13.74 14.55
CA GLY A 167 1.22 13.80 16.02
C GLY A 167 2.32 14.66 16.69
N HIS A 168 3.24 15.19 15.89
CA HIS A 168 4.25 16.18 16.30
C HIS A 168 3.89 17.63 15.92
N ILE A 169 2.75 17.86 15.25
CA ILE A 169 2.18 19.19 14.95
C ILE A 169 1.23 19.59 16.06
#